data_AF-A0A2M8AUM6-F1
#
_entry.id   AF-A0A2M8AUM6-F1
#
_cell.length_a   1.000
_cell.length_b   1.000
_cell.length_c   1.000
_cell.angle_alpha   90.00
_cell.angle_beta   90.00
_cell.angle_gamma   90.00
#
_symmetry.space_group_name_H-M   'P 1'
#
loop_
_entity.id
_entity.type
_entity.pdbx_description
1 polymer ?
#
loop_
_entity_poly.entity_id
_entity_poly.type
_entity_poly.pdbx_seq_one_letter_code
_entity_poly.pdbx_strand_id
1 'polypeptide(L)'
;MNNLVLQPDQWSIPDPKRVIETLNRIKQRKSQSSEKSNSSWRFTDVVSPLDFYCYLKMRFGDPNGFAMMLRSQAVDNFIHWHYTLATSDTIIDIMGLNIGMEIQSHGMQVINSG
;
A
#
# COMPACT_ATOMS: atom_id res chain seq x y z
N MET A 1 -2.72 -15.76 14.25
CA MET A 1 -3.14 -14.54 13.52
C MET A 1 -2.64 -14.67 12.09
N ASN A 2 -3.53 -14.93 11.13
CA ASN A 2 -3.15 -14.99 9.72
C ASN A 2 -2.89 -13.56 9.23
N ASN A 3 -1.65 -13.25 8.87
CA ASN A 3 -1.27 -11.92 8.43
C ASN A 3 -1.64 -11.77 6.94
N LEU A 4 -2.89 -11.39 6.67
CA LEU A 4 -3.47 -11.30 5.30
C LEU A 4 -2.65 -10.41 4.36
N VAL A 5 -1.91 -9.43 4.91
CA VAL A 5 -0.99 -8.57 4.16
C VAL A 5 0.07 -9.38 3.40
N LEU A 6 0.48 -10.54 3.94
CA LEU A 6 1.51 -11.40 3.34
C LEU A 6 0.92 -12.51 2.45
N GLN A 7 -0.33 -12.38 2.00
CA GLN A 7 -0.97 -13.31 1.07
C GLN A 7 -1.22 -12.61 -0.27
N PRO A 8 -0.24 -12.63 -1.20
CA PRO A 8 -0.35 -11.95 -2.48
C PRO A 8 -1.62 -12.32 -3.25
N ASP A 9 -2.09 -13.56 -3.13
CA ASP A 9 -3.27 -14.06 -3.83
C ASP A 9 -4.54 -13.25 -3.54
N GLN A 10 -4.64 -12.62 -2.37
CA GLN A 10 -5.78 -11.79 -1.96
C GLN A 10 -5.68 -10.33 -2.44
N TRP A 11 -4.60 -9.95 -3.11
CA TRP A 11 -4.38 -8.57 -3.57
C TRP A 11 -5.16 -8.28 -4.85
N SER A 12 -5.74 -7.08 -4.90
CA SER A 12 -6.51 -6.56 -6.02
C SER A 12 -6.25 -5.06 -6.22
N ILE A 13 -6.56 -4.55 -7.42
CA ILE A 13 -6.57 -3.10 -7.66
C ILE A 13 -7.74 -2.51 -6.86
N PRO A 14 -7.49 -1.48 -6.03
CA PRO A 14 -8.52 -0.91 -5.17
C PRO A 14 -9.56 -0.16 -6.00
N ASP A 15 -10.84 -0.25 -5.61
CA ASP A 15 -11.90 0.60 -6.15
C ASP A 15 -11.61 2.07 -5.79
N PRO A 16 -11.53 3.02 -6.76
CA PRO A 16 -11.28 4.43 -6.50
C PRO A 16 -12.17 5.04 -5.43
N LYS A 17 -13.45 4.65 -5.35
CA LYS A 17 -14.38 5.15 -4.32
C LYS A 17 -13.94 4.72 -2.93
N ARG A 18 -13.45 3.48 -2.81
CA ARG A 18 -12.97 2.86 -1.56
C ARG A 18 -11.64 3.46 -1.10
N VAL A 19 -10.77 3.86 -2.04
CA VAL A 19 -9.52 4.58 -1.73
C VAL A 19 -9.84 5.95 -1.14
N ILE A 20 -10.73 6.72 -1.78
CA ILE A 20 -11.12 8.06 -1.33
C ILE A 20 -11.72 8.01 0.07
N GLU A 21 -12.60 7.04 0.33
CA GLU A 21 -13.18 6.82 1.66
C GLU A 21 -12.10 6.55 2.72
N THR A 22 -11.13 5.69 2.38
CA THR A 22 -10.01 5.35 3.28
C THR A 22 -9.15 6.58 3.59
N LEU A 23 -8.79 7.35 2.56
CA LEU A 23 -8.00 8.57 2.73
C LEU A 23 -8.73 9.62 3.58
N ASN A 24 -10.03 9.81 3.35
CA ASN A 24 -10.85 10.72 4.14
C ASN A 24 -10.91 10.27 5.61
N ARG A 25 -11.02 8.97 5.87
CA ARG A 25 -10.97 8.42 7.24
C ARG A 25 -9.59 8.58 7.88
N ILE A 26 -8.49 8.39 7.14
CA ILE A 26 -7.13 8.64 7.64
C ILE A 26 -6.95 10.12 8.01
N LYS A 27 -7.45 11.04 7.16
CA LYS A 27 -7.45 12.49 7.46
C LYS A 27 -8.28 12.83 8.69
N GLN A 28 -9.48 12.26 8.83
CA GLN A 28 -10.37 12.46 9.99
C GLN A 28 -9.83 11.84 11.28
N ARG A 29 -9.06 10.75 11.20
CA ARG A 29 -8.44 10.10 12.37
C ARG A 29 -7.21 10.82 12.90
N LYS A 30 -6.55 11.66 12.09
CA LYS A 30 -5.44 12.51 12.56
C LYS A 30 -5.85 13.47 13.69
N SER A 31 -7.15 13.74 13.88
CA SER A 31 -7.69 14.57 14.96
C SER A 31 -8.14 13.82 16.21
N GLN A 32 -8.11 12.48 16.24
CA GLN A 32 -8.57 11.71 17.40
C GLN A 32 -7.61 10.53 17.66
N SER A 33 -6.73 10.71 18.65
CA SER A 33 -5.74 9.74 19.07
C SER A 33 -6.37 8.52 19.76
N SER A 34 -6.30 7.34 19.14
CA SER A 34 -6.16 6.04 19.84
C SER A 34 -5.85 4.89 18.85
N GLU A 35 -5.17 3.87 19.39
CA GLU A 35 -4.59 2.64 18.82
C GLU A 35 -4.62 2.41 17.30
N LYS A 36 -3.42 2.40 16.68
CA LYS A 36 -3.18 2.10 15.26
C LYS A 36 -3.02 0.59 15.03
N SER A 37 -3.69 0.05 14.00
CA SER A 37 -3.24 -1.17 13.30
C SER A 37 -2.49 -0.82 12.00
N ASN A 38 -1.70 0.25 12.02
CA ASN A 38 -0.80 0.57 10.91
C ASN A 38 0.49 -0.21 11.12
N SER A 39 0.77 -1.13 10.21
CA SER A 39 2.03 -1.87 10.17
C SER A 39 2.82 -1.46 8.94
N SER A 40 4.11 -1.25 9.12
CA SER A 40 5.08 -1.05 8.03
C SER A 40 6.13 -2.14 8.12
N TRP A 41 6.46 -2.71 6.96
CA TRP A 41 7.52 -3.69 6.79
C TRP A 41 8.52 -3.16 5.79
N ARG A 42 9.80 -3.23 6.16
CA ARG A 42 10.91 -2.87 5.29
C ARG A 42 11.67 -4.13 4.91
N PHE A 43 11.84 -4.35 3.61
CA PHE A 43 12.60 -5.47 3.07
C PHE A 43 13.89 -4.92 2.45
N THR A 44 15.03 -5.31 3.02
CA THR A 44 16.37 -4.90 2.53
C THR A 44 17.07 -6.00 1.75
N ASP A 45 16.96 -7.26 2.18
CA ASP A 45 17.86 -8.32 1.67
C ASP A 45 17.17 -9.64 1.26
N VAL A 46 15.87 -9.79 1.49
CA VAL A 46 15.15 -11.06 1.29
C VAL A 46 14.53 -11.16 -0.11
N VAL A 47 14.08 -10.03 -0.67
CA VAL A 47 13.39 -9.97 -1.96
C VAL A 47 13.90 -8.76 -2.73
N SER A 48 14.40 -8.99 -3.95
CA SER A 48 14.83 -7.91 -4.84
C SER A 48 13.65 -7.00 -5.16
N PRO A 49 13.77 -5.66 -4.95
CA PRO A 49 12.73 -4.71 -5.34
C PRO A 49 12.38 -4.79 -6.83
N LEU A 50 13.35 -5.14 -7.68
CA LEU A 50 13.13 -5.30 -9.12
C LEU A 50 12.27 -6.53 -9.43
N ASP A 51 12.56 -7.67 -8.80
CA ASP A 51 11.78 -8.89 -9.02
C ASP A 51 10.34 -8.71 -8.53
N PHE A 52 10.17 -8.02 -7.40
CA PHE A 52 8.86 -7.69 -6.88
C PHE A 52 8.09 -6.74 -7.81
N TYR A 53 8.77 -5.74 -8.36
CA TYR A 53 8.18 -4.87 -9.40
C TYR A 53 7.73 -5.67 -10.62
N CYS A 54 8.57 -6.60 -11.12
CA CYS A 54 8.22 -7.46 -12.25
C CYS A 54 6.96 -8.29 -11.96
N TYR A 55 6.88 -8.87 -10.76
CA TYR A 55 5.69 -9.60 -10.30
C TYR A 55 4.44 -8.71 -10.30
N LEU A 56 4.51 -7.54 -9.66
CA LEU A 56 3.38 -6.61 -9.60
C LEU A 56 2.98 -6.12 -10.99
N LYS A 57 3.95 -5.85 -11.86
CA LYS A 57 3.70 -5.40 -13.23
C LYS A 57 2.97 -6.45 -14.05
N MET A 58 3.40 -7.70 -13.96
CA MET A 58 2.74 -8.81 -14.67
C MET A 58 1.31 -9.03 -14.18
N ARG A 59 1.04 -8.82 -12.88
CA ARG A 59 -0.26 -9.10 -12.28
C ARG A 59 -1.25 -7.93 -12.35
N PHE A 60 -0.78 -6.70 -12.18
CA PHE A 60 -1.63 -5.51 -12.00
C PHE A 60 -1.41 -4.42 -13.05
N GLY A 61 -0.45 -4.59 -13.96
CA GLY A 61 -0.12 -3.59 -14.96
C GLY A 61 0.81 -2.50 -14.41
N ASP A 62 0.65 -1.26 -14.89
CA ASP A 62 1.56 -0.17 -14.50
C ASP A 62 1.35 0.29 -13.04
N PRO A 63 2.39 0.87 -12.41
CA PRO A 63 2.30 1.44 -11.06
C PRO A 63 1.11 2.39 -10.90
N ASN A 64 0.25 2.11 -9.91
CA ASN A 64 -1.00 2.83 -9.68
C ASN A 64 -1.02 3.64 -8.37
N GLY A 65 0.08 3.66 -7.63
CA GLY A 65 0.17 4.30 -6.32
C GLY A 65 0.24 5.83 -6.39
N PHE A 66 -0.16 6.49 -5.30
CA PHE A 66 -0.27 7.97 -5.25
C PHE A 66 1.03 8.70 -5.59
N ALA A 67 2.19 8.14 -5.22
CA ALA A 67 3.49 8.74 -5.54
C ALA A 67 3.76 8.78 -7.06
N MET A 68 3.10 7.93 -7.84
CA MET A 68 3.19 7.94 -9.31
C MET A 68 2.32 9.02 -9.94
N MET A 69 1.20 9.36 -9.32
CA MET A 69 0.34 10.46 -9.77
C MET A 69 0.90 11.84 -9.40
N LEU A 70 1.64 11.92 -8.29
CA LEU A 70 2.25 13.16 -7.77
C LEU A 70 3.75 13.22 -8.04
N ARG A 71 4.19 12.68 -9.18
CA ARG A 71 5.60 12.70 -9.58
C ARG A 71 6.13 14.13 -9.57
N SER A 72 7.20 14.31 -8.81
CA SER A 72 8.01 15.51 -8.78
C SER A 72 9.47 15.07 -8.72
N GLN A 73 10.39 15.96 -9.07
CA GLN A 73 11.82 15.61 -9.10
C GLN A 73 12.37 15.15 -7.74
N ALA A 74 11.78 15.63 -6.65
CA ALA A 74 12.10 15.14 -5.31
C ALA A 74 11.59 13.71 -5.08
N VAL A 75 10.37 13.39 -5.52
CA VAL A 75 9.76 12.05 -5.37
C VAL A 75 10.48 11.01 -6.22
N ASP A 76 10.82 11.33 -7.47
CA ASP A 76 11.51 10.41 -8.40
C ASP A 76 12.89 9.97 -7.90
N ASN A 77 13.56 10.82 -7.10
CA ASN A 77 14.84 10.51 -6.50
C ASN A 77 14.75 9.52 -5.34
N PHE A 78 13.57 9.30 -4.76
CA PHE A 78 13.40 8.42 -3.58
C PHE A 78 12.46 7.24 -3.83
N ILE A 79 11.50 7.38 -4.75
CA ILE A 79 10.44 6.40 -5.01
C ILE A 79 10.42 6.11 -6.52
N HIS A 80 10.92 4.94 -6.90
CA HIS A 80 11.03 4.55 -8.31
C HIS A 80 9.71 4.02 -8.87
N TRP A 81 8.97 3.27 -8.05
CA TRP A 81 7.65 2.74 -8.36
C TRP A 81 6.83 2.65 -7.09
N HIS A 82 5.51 2.78 -7.22
CA HIS A 82 4.57 2.68 -6.11
C HIS A 82 3.28 2.03 -6.59
N TYR A 83 2.84 0.98 -5.90
CA TYR A 83 1.52 0.38 -6.08
C TYR A 83 0.67 0.57 -4.84
N THR A 84 -0.61 0.89 -5.04
CA THR A 84 -1.64 0.83 -4.01
C THR A 84 -2.57 -0.32 -4.34
N LEU A 85 -2.67 -1.30 -3.43
CA LEU A 85 -3.45 -2.51 -3.56
C LEU A 85 -4.50 -2.60 -2.44
N ALA A 86 -5.56 -3.37 -2.68
CA ALA A 86 -6.55 -3.71 -1.68
C ALA A 86 -6.53 -5.20 -1.34
N THR A 87 -6.82 -5.46 -0.07
CA THR A 87 -7.27 -6.76 0.45
C THR A 87 -8.65 -6.61 1.07
N SER A 88 -9.21 -7.71 1.58
CA SER A 88 -10.55 -7.77 2.18
C SER A 88 -10.84 -6.62 3.14
N ASP A 89 -9.89 -6.27 4.00
CA ASP A 89 -10.04 -5.29 5.08
C ASP A 89 -8.87 -4.29 5.17
N THR A 90 -7.98 -4.22 4.18
CA THR A 90 -6.75 -3.42 4.31
C THR A 90 -6.34 -2.84 2.97
N ILE A 91 -5.92 -1.57 2.96
CA ILE A 91 -5.19 -0.98 1.83
C ILE A 91 -3.70 -1.17 2.08
N ILE A 92 -2.98 -1.60 1.04
CA ILE A 92 -1.54 -1.86 1.08
C ILE A 92 -0.85 -0.94 0.08
N ASP A 93 0.11 -0.17 0.56
CA ASP A 93 1.01 0.62 -0.27
C ASP A 93 2.37 -0.07 -0.33
N ILE A 94 2.87 -0.30 -1.55
CA ILE A 94 4.13 -0.99 -1.80
C ILE A 94 5.02 -0.07 -2.63
N MET A 95 6.18 0.26 -2.09
CA MET A 95 7.07 1.28 -2.64
C MET A 95 8.47 0.71 -2.88
N GLY A 96 8.96 0.87 -4.11
CA GLY A 96 10.34 0.64 -4.46
C GLY A 96 11.17 1.90 -4.20
N LEU A 97 12.08 1.82 -3.24
CA LEU A 97 12.96 2.92 -2.81
C LEU A 97 14.41 2.65 -3.25
N ASN A 98 15.26 3.67 -3.24
CA ASN A 98 16.69 3.51 -3.58
C ASN A 98 17.41 2.48 -2.71
N ILE A 99 16.96 2.31 -1.47
CA ILE A 99 17.59 1.50 -0.42
C ILE A 99 16.77 0.23 -0.08
N GLY A 100 15.90 -0.22 -0.98
CA GLY A 100 15.10 -1.43 -0.81
C GLY A 100 13.62 -1.22 -1.07
N MET A 101 12.78 -1.99 -0.39
CA MET A 101 11.33 -1.94 -0.55
C MET A 101 10.63 -1.70 0.79
N GLU A 102 9.55 -0.95 0.77
CA GLU A 102 8.66 -0.77 1.93
C GLU A 102 7.23 -1.16 1.58
N ILE A 103 6.58 -1.85 2.51
CA ILE A 103 5.17 -2.22 2.45
C ILE A 103 4.47 -1.61 3.66
N GLN A 104 3.49 -0.75 3.42
CA GLN A 104 2.67 -0.14 4.45
C GLN A 104 1.25 -0.68 4.34
N SER A 105 0.68 -1.09 5.47
CA SER A 105 -0.72 -1.51 5.53
C SER A 105 -1.53 -0.53 6.37
N HIS A 106 -2.66 -0.12 5.82
CA HIS A 106 -3.62 0.75 6.46
C HIS A 106 -4.89 -0.06 6.76
N GLY A 107 -5.05 -0.45 8.02
CA GLY A 107 -6.18 -1.27 8.46
C GLY A 107 -7.53 -0.57 8.26
N MET A 108 -8.47 -1.29 7.67
CA MET A 108 -9.87 -0.89 7.49
C MET A 108 -10.70 -1.67 8.51
N GLN A 109 -11.33 -0.99 9.47
CA GLN A 109 -12.39 -1.65 10.23
C GLN A 109 -13.60 -1.78 9.31
N VAL A 110 -13.93 -3.01 8.92
CA VAL A 110 -15.23 -3.34 8.33
C VAL A 110 -16.27 -3.15 9.44
N ILE A 111 -17.14 -2.17 9.28
CA ILE A 111 -18.33 -2.08 10.12
C ILE A 111 -19.26 -3.17 9.61
N ASN A 112 -19.35 -4.29 10.33
CA ASN A 112 -20.48 -5.19 10.14
C ASN A 112 -21.73 -4.45 10.64
N SER A 113 -22.50 -3.89 9.71
CA SER A 113 -23.89 -3.57 9.97
C SER A 113 -24.70 -4.85 9.76
N GLY A 114 -24.83 -5.64 10.82
CA GLY A 114 -25.63 -6.85 10.90
C GLY A 114 -25.91 -7.19 12.35
#